data_AF-A0A919HQ15-F1
#
_entry.id   AF-A0A919HQ15-F1
#
_cell.length_a   1.000
_cell.length_b   1.000
_cell.length_c   1.000
_cell.angle_alpha   90.00
_cell.angle_beta   90.00
_cell.angle_gamma   90.00
#
_symmetry.space_group_name_H-M   'P 1'
#
loop_
_entity.id
_entity.type
_entity.pdbx_description
1 polymer ?
#
loop_
_entity_poly.entity_id
_entity_poly.type
_entity_poly.pdbx_seq_one_letter_code
_entity_poly.pdbx_strand_id
1 'polypeptide(L)'
;MTLLLLPLQLLLFHGVSLTSMAANLLAVPLVTLLAVPLILTAMLVHLSGPEIVESLLWLAADRVLAVLFWGLRRLPDGWLTLDARWLWISSLPWLLVMGWRFQSWRHSPALCLSVLFLLTRPFSRQPPADEWRVTMLDVGQGLAMVIERHGKALLYDTGPAWPQGDSGQQVIIPWLRWHHLQLQGIMLSHEHLDHRGGLDSVLQAWPQAGCAAR
;
A
#
# COMPACT_ATOMS: atom_id res chain seq x y z
N MET A 1 2.94 5.48 -16.20
CA MET A 1 1.68 5.37 -15.43
C MET A 1 1.95 5.17 -13.95
N THR A 2 2.67 4.12 -13.55
CA THR A 2 3.06 3.86 -12.15
C THR A 2 3.62 5.10 -11.43
N LEU A 3 4.66 5.74 -12.00
CA LEU A 3 5.28 6.94 -11.40
C LEU A 3 4.32 8.14 -11.24
N LEU A 4 3.39 8.33 -12.18
CA LEU A 4 2.46 9.46 -12.13
C LEU A 4 1.28 9.20 -11.18
N LEU A 5 0.98 7.94 -10.88
CA LEU A 5 -0.05 7.55 -9.94
C LEU A 5 0.49 7.39 -8.51
N LEU A 6 1.80 7.58 -8.28
CA LEU A 6 2.41 7.43 -6.96
C LEU A 6 1.71 8.20 -5.83
N PRO A 7 1.29 9.48 -6.00
CA PRO A 7 0.57 10.18 -4.94
C PRO A 7 -0.75 9.51 -4.57
N LEU A 8 -1.49 9.06 -5.58
CA LEU A 8 -2.76 8.37 -5.37
C LEU A 8 -2.54 6.99 -4.75
N GLN A 9 -1.52 6.24 -5.20
CA GLN A 9 -1.17 4.94 -4.64
C GLN A 9 -0.79 5.06 -3.16
N LEU A 10 0.03 6.04 -2.81
CA LEU A 10 0.42 6.27 -1.42
C LEU A 10 -0.75 6.70 -0.55
N LEU A 11 -1.62 7.56 -1.06
CA LEU A 11 -2.78 8.05 -0.32
C LEU A 11 -3.78 6.93 -0.02
N LEU A 12 -3.97 6.00 -0.95
CA LEU A 12 -4.94 4.90 -0.79
C LEU A 12 -4.37 3.69 -0.04
N PHE A 13 -3.10 3.36 -0.27
CA PHE A 13 -2.52 2.09 0.17
C PHE A 13 -1.41 2.22 1.21
N HIS A 14 -0.97 3.45 1.56
CA HIS A 14 0.07 3.69 2.56
C HIS A 14 1.43 3.03 2.24
N GLY A 15 1.68 2.77 0.95
CA GLY A 15 2.91 2.12 0.49
C GLY A 15 2.96 1.97 -1.02
N VAL A 16 4.10 1.46 -1.51
CA VAL A 16 4.36 1.23 -2.92
C VAL A 16 5.00 -0.14 -3.13
N SER A 17 4.65 -0.81 -4.23
CA SER A 17 5.28 -2.07 -4.61
C SER A 17 6.37 -1.83 -5.66
N LEU A 18 7.63 -2.07 -5.29
CA LEU A 18 8.76 -2.03 -6.23
C LEU A 18 8.66 -3.15 -7.26
N THR A 19 8.23 -4.32 -6.83
CA THR A 19 8.07 -5.51 -7.68
C THR A 19 6.95 -5.34 -8.69
N SER A 20 5.95 -4.49 -8.42
CA SER A 20 4.90 -4.13 -9.37
C SER A 20 5.46 -3.52 -10.67
N MET A 21 6.57 -2.78 -10.61
CA MET A 21 7.15 -2.19 -11.82
C MET A 21 7.69 -3.27 -12.78
N ALA A 22 8.44 -4.24 -12.25
CA ALA A 22 8.93 -5.39 -13.02
C ALA A 22 7.78 -6.30 -13.46
N ALA A 23 6.82 -6.56 -12.57
CA ALA A 23 5.63 -7.35 -12.85
C ALA A 23 4.82 -6.74 -14.01
N ASN A 24 4.54 -5.43 -13.97
CA ASN A 24 3.75 -4.75 -14.99
C ASN A 24 4.46 -4.71 -16.35
N LEU A 25 5.80 -4.66 -16.38
CA LEU A 25 6.56 -4.69 -17.63
C LEU A 25 6.33 -6.00 -18.41
N LEU A 26 6.08 -7.11 -17.72
CA LEU A 26 5.79 -8.41 -18.32
C LEU A 26 4.29 -8.67 -18.45
N ALA A 27 3.53 -8.38 -17.39
CA ALA A 27 2.11 -8.66 -17.31
C ALA A 27 1.29 -7.83 -18.29
N VAL A 28 1.54 -6.51 -18.38
CA VAL A 28 0.71 -5.63 -19.22
C VAL A 28 0.81 -6.01 -20.70
N PRO A 29 2.00 -6.19 -21.31
CA PRO A 29 2.08 -6.61 -22.70
C PRO A 29 1.48 -7.98 -22.94
N LEU A 30 1.76 -8.95 -22.07
CA LEU A 30 1.31 -10.33 -22.25
C LEU A 30 -0.22 -10.46 -22.12
N VAL A 31 -0.82 -9.77 -21.14
CA VAL A 31 -2.28 -9.73 -21.00
C VAL A 31 -2.92 -8.95 -22.15
N THR A 32 -2.41 -7.77 -22.48
CA THR A 32 -3.05 -6.87 -23.45
C THR A 32 -2.91 -7.37 -24.89
N LEU A 33 -1.77 -7.94 -25.26
CA LEU A 33 -1.48 -8.36 -26.64
C LEU A 33 -1.83 -9.83 -26.91
N LEU A 34 -1.88 -10.68 -25.88
CA LEU A 34 -2.16 -12.11 -26.06
C LEU A 34 -3.46 -12.51 -25.36
N ALA A 35 -3.54 -12.39 -24.03
CA ALA A 35 -4.67 -12.94 -23.28
C ALA A 35 -6.01 -12.29 -23.66
N VAL A 36 -6.08 -10.96 -23.69
CA VAL A 36 -7.32 -10.22 -24.01
C VAL A 36 -7.78 -10.51 -25.44
N PRO A 37 -6.94 -10.41 -26.49
CA PRO A 37 -7.35 -10.79 -27.84
C PRO A 37 -7.80 -12.24 -27.97
N LEU A 38 -7.11 -13.19 -27.31
CA LEU A 38 -7.50 -14.61 -27.32
C LEU A 38 -8.87 -14.82 -26.69
N ILE A 39 -9.13 -14.23 -25.53
CA ILE A 39 -10.40 -14.33 -24.82
C ILE A 39 -11.52 -13.69 -25.65
N LEU A 40 -11.32 -12.47 -26.17
CA LEU A 40 -12.32 -11.80 -27.00
C LEU A 40 -12.60 -12.58 -28.29
N THR A 41 -11.58 -13.18 -28.90
CA THR A 41 -11.77 -14.03 -30.08
C THR A 41 -12.51 -15.31 -29.73
N ALA A 42 -12.19 -15.95 -28.59
CA ALA A 42 -12.91 -17.12 -28.11
C ALA A 42 -14.39 -16.80 -27.89
N MET A 43 -14.69 -15.65 -27.26
CA MET A 43 -16.06 -15.17 -27.07
C MET A 43 -16.79 -14.93 -28.38
N LEU A 44 -16.12 -14.41 -29.42
CA LEU A 44 -16.74 -14.24 -30.74
C LEU A 44 -16.99 -15.59 -31.44
N VAL A 45 -16.02 -16.51 -31.37
CA VAL A 45 -16.13 -17.87 -31.94
C VAL A 45 -17.24 -18.66 -31.26
N HIS A 46 -17.48 -18.43 -29.97
CA HIS A 46 -18.58 -19.07 -29.23
C HIS A 46 -19.96 -18.82 -29.85
N LEU A 47 -20.18 -17.67 -30.52
CA LEU A 47 -21.49 -17.33 -31.09
C LEU A 47 -21.85 -18.15 -32.35
N SER A 48 -20.87 -18.60 -33.12
CA SER A 48 -21.15 -19.18 -34.45
C SER A 48 -20.05 -20.06 -35.04
N GLY A 49 -18.93 -20.23 -34.33
CA GLY A 49 -17.76 -20.95 -34.79
C GLY A 49 -17.67 -22.39 -34.29
N PRO A 50 -16.67 -23.15 -34.76
CA PRO A 50 -16.48 -24.54 -34.33
C PRO A 50 -16.03 -24.61 -32.86
N GLU A 51 -16.67 -25.47 -32.07
CA GLU A 51 -16.34 -25.69 -30.65
C GLU A 51 -14.86 -26.04 -30.42
N ILE A 52 -14.25 -26.77 -31.36
CA ILE A 52 -12.83 -27.15 -31.30
C ILE A 52 -11.94 -25.89 -31.33
N VAL A 53 -12.27 -24.92 -32.18
CA VAL A 53 -11.50 -23.66 -32.29
C VAL A 53 -11.68 -22.82 -31.03
N GLU A 54 -12.89 -22.78 -30.49
CA GLU A 54 -13.18 -22.10 -29.22
C GLU A 54 -12.33 -22.69 -28.07
N SER A 55 -12.35 -24.02 -27.93
CA SER A 55 -11.60 -24.73 -26.89
C SER A 55 -10.09 -24.49 -26.99
N LEU A 56 -9.55 -24.47 -28.21
CA LEU A 56 -8.13 -24.15 -28.45
C LEU A 56 -7.79 -22.71 -28.06
N LEU A 57 -8.66 -21.74 -28.36
CA LEU A 57 -8.45 -20.34 -27.96
C LEU A 57 -8.51 -20.16 -26.44
N TRP A 58 -9.46 -20.81 -25.77
CA TRP A 58 -9.55 -20.82 -24.31
C TRP A 58 -8.31 -21.46 -23.67
N LEU A 59 -7.86 -22.60 -24.19
CA LEU A 59 -6.64 -23.26 -23.72
C LEU A 59 -5.42 -22.36 -23.92
N ALA A 60 -5.31 -21.69 -25.06
CA ALA A 60 -4.21 -20.76 -25.32
C ALA A 60 -4.22 -19.58 -24.32
N ALA A 61 -5.40 -18.98 -24.06
CA ALA A 61 -5.54 -17.91 -23.08
C ALA A 61 -5.15 -18.37 -21.66
N ASP A 62 -5.61 -19.56 -21.25
CA ASP A 62 -5.26 -20.16 -19.97
C ASP A 62 -3.74 -20.39 -19.85
N ARG A 63 -3.09 -20.93 -20.89
CA ARG A 63 -1.64 -21.14 -20.87
C ARG A 63 -0.85 -19.84 -20.80
N VAL A 64 -1.29 -18.80 -21.51
CA VAL A 64 -0.68 -17.46 -21.42
C VAL A 64 -0.76 -16.94 -19.98
N LEU A 65 -1.93 -17.02 -19.33
CA LEU A 65 -2.10 -16.59 -17.94
C LEU A 65 -1.35 -17.49 -16.95
N ALA A 66 -1.30 -18.80 -17.18
CA ALA A 66 -0.57 -19.74 -16.33
C ALA A 66 0.93 -19.45 -16.33
N VAL A 67 1.53 -19.21 -17.50
CA VAL A 67 2.94 -18.79 -17.63
C VAL A 67 3.18 -17.46 -16.91
N LEU A 68 2.27 -16.50 -17.07
CA LEU A 68 2.34 -15.22 -16.36
C LEU A 68 2.34 -15.42 -14.84
N PHE A 69 1.36 -16.11 -14.29
CA PHE A 69 1.25 -16.32 -12.84
C PHE A 69 2.41 -17.14 -12.29
N TRP A 70 2.90 -18.12 -13.04
CA TRP A 70 4.11 -18.86 -12.70
C TRP A 70 5.33 -17.94 -12.58
N GLY A 71 5.48 -16.97 -13.47
CA GLY A 71 6.53 -15.94 -13.37
C GLY A 71 6.32 -15.00 -12.18
N LEU A 72 5.10 -14.47 -12.00
CA LEU A 72 4.79 -13.51 -10.95
C LEU A 72 4.98 -14.08 -9.55
N ARG A 73 4.64 -15.36 -9.31
CA ARG A 73 4.83 -16.02 -8.00
C ARG A 73 6.29 -16.18 -7.57
N ARG A 74 7.25 -15.99 -8.49
CA ARG A 74 8.69 -16.02 -8.18
C ARG A 74 9.26 -14.66 -7.82
N LEU A 75 8.50 -13.59 -7.99
CA LEU A 75 8.96 -12.28 -7.61
C LEU A 75 9.01 -12.20 -6.07
N PRO A 76 10.05 -11.59 -5.50
CA PRO A 76 10.11 -11.38 -4.05
C PRO A 76 9.01 -10.43 -3.59
N ASP A 77 8.72 -10.41 -2.29
CA ASP A 77 7.91 -9.37 -1.69
C ASP A 77 8.62 -8.02 -1.86
N GLY A 78 7.94 -7.08 -2.51
CA GLY A 78 8.48 -5.77 -2.86
C GLY A 78 7.71 -4.60 -2.25
N TRP A 79 6.92 -4.86 -1.21
CA TRP A 79 6.09 -3.85 -0.57
C TRP A 79 6.93 -2.95 0.33
N LEU A 80 6.97 -1.66 0.02
CA LEU A 80 7.56 -0.63 0.86
C LEU A 80 6.45 0.15 1.54
N THR A 81 6.35 0.00 2.86
CA THR A 81 5.48 0.87 3.68
C THR A 81 6.12 2.24 3.80
N LEU A 82 5.38 3.27 3.40
CA LEU A 82 5.83 4.66 3.43
C LEU A 82 4.86 5.48 4.27
N ASP A 83 5.40 6.37 5.09
CA ASP A 83 4.59 7.28 5.91
C ASP A 83 4.08 8.50 5.13
N ALA A 84 3.17 9.27 5.74
CA ALA A 84 2.51 10.41 5.10
C ALA A 84 3.48 11.50 4.59
N ARG A 85 4.73 11.57 5.09
CA ARG A 85 5.72 12.56 4.64
C ARG A 85 6.13 12.33 3.19
N TRP A 86 6.08 11.08 2.73
CA TRP A 86 6.42 10.70 1.36
C TRP A 86 5.40 11.15 0.32
N LEU A 87 4.18 11.51 0.71
CA LEU A 87 3.15 12.02 -0.21
C LEU A 87 3.65 13.23 -1.01
N TRP A 88 4.37 14.14 -0.38
CA TRP A 88 4.89 15.33 -1.04
C TRP A 88 5.93 14.96 -2.10
N ILE A 89 6.91 14.14 -1.74
CA ILE A 89 7.94 13.65 -2.67
C ILE A 89 7.34 12.84 -3.81
N SER A 90 6.26 12.10 -3.56
CA SER A 90 5.60 11.31 -4.59
C SER A 90 5.00 12.13 -5.72
N SER A 91 4.81 13.45 -5.51
CA SER A 91 4.33 14.39 -6.52
C SER A 91 5.44 14.90 -7.45
N LEU A 92 6.70 14.56 -7.15
CA LEU A 92 7.88 15.00 -7.90
C LEU A 92 7.84 14.61 -9.39
N PRO A 93 7.38 13.41 -9.81
CA PRO A 93 7.24 13.08 -11.23
C PRO A 93 6.30 14.06 -11.98
N TRP A 94 5.19 14.47 -11.37
CA TRP A 94 4.30 15.49 -11.96
C TRP A 94 4.97 16.86 -12.06
N LEU A 95 5.66 17.28 -10.99
CA LEU A 95 6.38 18.55 -10.96
C LEU A 95 7.49 18.60 -12.03
N LEU A 96 8.19 17.49 -12.26
CA LEU A 96 9.19 17.38 -13.33
C LEU A 96 8.56 17.52 -14.72
N VAL A 97 7.44 16.85 -14.98
CA VAL A 97 6.71 16.97 -16.25
C VAL A 97 6.24 18.40 -16.48
N MET A 98 5.69 19.05 -15.46
CA MET A 98 5.25 20.45 -15.54
C MET A 98 6.45 21.39 -15.76
N GLY A 99 7.50 21.26 -14.95
CA GLY A 99 8.71 22.08 -15.06
C GLY A 99 9.41 21.94 -16.41
N TRP A 100 9.43 20.72 -16.97
CA TRP A 100 9.92 20.47 -18.33
C TRP A 100 9.00 21.10 -19.37
N ARG A 101 7.67 20.91 -19.28
CA ARG A 101 6.68 21.36 -20.27
C ARG A 101 6.58 22.87 -20.39
N PHE A 102 6.73 23.59 -19.28
CA PHE A 102 6.71 25.05 -19.19
C PHE A 102 8.11 25.68 -19.21
N GLN A 103 9.16 24.86 -19.35
CA GLN A 103 10.57 25.30 -19.32
C GLN A 103 10.90 26.16 -18.09
N SER A 104 10.22 25.92 -16.97
CA SER A 104 10.32 26.72 -15.74
C SER A 104 11.73 26.73 -15.17
N TRP A 105 12.53 25.69 -15.42
CA TRP A 105 13.93 25.64 -15.01
C TRP A 105 14.80 26.71 -15.70
N ARG A 106 14.45 27.14 -16.92
CA ARG A 106 15.15 28.19 -17.66
C ARG A 106 14.64 29.59 -17.31
N HIS A 107 13.32 29.74 -17.19
CA HIS A 107 12.70 31.06 -16.98
C HIS A 107 12.56 31.44 -15.50
N SER A 108 12.56 30.46 -14.59
CA SER A 108 12.30 30.69 -13.16
C SER A 108 13.03 29.64 -12.28
N PRO A 109 14.37 29.59 -12.30
CA PRO A 109 15.14 28.63 -11.51
C PRO A 109 14.91 28.80 -10.00
N ALA A 110 14.68 30.03 -9.53
CA ALA A 110 14.35 30.31 -8.13
C ALA A 110 13.05 29.63 -7.68
N LEU A 111 12.04 29.55 -8.55
CA LEU A 111 10.79 28.84 -8.27
C LEU A 111 11.05 27.34 -8.14
N CYS A 112 11.85 26.76 -9.04
CA CYS A 112 12.19 25.34 -9.01
C CYS A 112 12.93 24.96 -7.71
N LEU A 113 13.90 25.79 -7.29
CA LEU A 113 14.61 25.60 -6.03
C LEU A 113 13.67 25.76 -4.82
N SER A 114 12.76 26.74 -4.85
CA SER A 114 11.77 26.94 -3.78
C SER A 114 10.83 25.75 -3.64
N VAL A 115 10.34 25.19 -4.75
CA VAL A 115 9.50 23.99 -4.75
C VAL A 115 10.28 22.79 -4.21
N LEU A 116 11.52 22.58 -4.65
CA LEU A 116 12.37 21.49 -4.15
C LEU A 116 12.61 21.61 -2.63
N PHE A 117 12.86 22.83 -2.15
CA PHE A 117 12.99 23.10 -0.71
C PHE A 117 11.69 22.85 0.06
N LEU A 118 10.54 23.23 -0.50
CA LEU A 118 9.25 22.95 0.14
C LEU A 118 8.96 21.45 0.26
N LEU A 119 9.43 20.62 -0.69
CA LEU A 119 9.27 19.17 -0.65
C LEU A 119 10.04 18.50 0.51
N THR A 120 11.09 19.12 1.05
CA THR A 120 11.85 18.56 2.19
C THR A 120 11.23 18.89 3.55
N ARG A 121 10.38 19.93 3.61
CA ARG A 121 9.75 20.43 4.84
C ARG A 121 9.02 19.37 5.69
N PRO A 122 8.28 18.39 5.11
CA PRO A 122 7.58 17.35 5.88
C PRO A 122 8.52 16.46 6.70
N PHE A 123 9.77 16.30 6.28
CA PHE A 123 10.77 15.51 7.00
C PHE A 123 11.46 16.29 8.12
N SER A 124 11.46 17.62 8.03
CA SER A 124 12.03 18.51 9.05
C SER A 124 11.05 18.92 10.14
N ARG A 125 9.73 18.75 9.91
CA ARG A 125 8.71 19.07 10.91
C ARG A 125 8.65 17.96 11.96
N GLN A 126 8.86 18.35 13.22
CA GLN A 126 8.51 17.51 14.35
C GLN A 126 6.99 17.37 14.44
N PRO A 127 6.47 16.23 14.92
CA PRO A 127 5.04 16.07 15.18
C PRO A 127 4.56 17.19 16.12
N PRO A 128 3.33 17.73 15.91
CA PRO A 128 2.79 18.82 16.71
C PRO A 128 2.91 18.50 18.21
N ALA A 129 3.41 19.48 18.94
CA ALA A 129 4.24 19.26 20.11
C ALA A 129 3.53 19.30 21.46
N ASP A 130 2.19 19.26 21.57
CA ASP A 130 1.61 19.27 22.92
C ASP A 130 0.21 18.71 23.14
N GLU A 131 -0.46 18.19 22.12
CA GLU A 131 -1.84 17.69 22.28
C GLU A 131 -1.87 16.16 22.42
N TRP A 132 -2.66 15.67 23.38
CA TRP A 132 -3.05 14.27 23.43
C TRP A 132 -4.11 14.02 22.36
N ARG A 133 -3.89 13.00 21.53
CA ARG A 133 -4.90 12.53 20.57
C ARG A 133 -5.28 11.10 20.89
N VAL A 134 -6.57 10.81 20.88
CA VAL A 134 -7.12 9.47 20.94
C VAL A 134 -7.81 9.18 19.61
N THR A 135 -7.50 8.05 19.00
CA THR A 135 -8.08 7.63 17.73
C THR A 135 -8.58 6.20 17.85
N MET A 136 -9.88 5.99 17.66
CA MET A 136 -10.46 4.66 17.54
C MET A 136 -10.31 4.18 16.10
N LEU A 137 -9.65 3.04 15.92
CA LEU A 137 -9.44 2.43 14.61
C LEU A 137 -10.64 1.55 14.27
N ASP A 138 -11.10 1.64 13.03
CA ASP A 138 -12.13 0.76 12.52
C ASP A 138 -11.53 -0.61 12.20
N VAL A 139 -11.71 -1.54 13.14
CA VAL A 139 -11.26 -2.93 13.06
C VAL A 139 -12.43 -3.90 12.86
N GLY A 140 -13.62 -3.39 12.53
CA GLY A 140 -14.85 -4.17 12.47
C GLY A 140 -15.38 -4.55 13.85
N GLN A 141 -15.62 -5.84 14.09
CA GLN A 141 -16.14 -6.33 15.37
C GLN A 141 -14.99 -6.49 16.38
N GLY A 142 -14.85 -5.51 17.28
CA GLY A 142 -13.83 -5.50 18.33
C GLY A 142 -13.45 -4.08 18.73
N LEU A 143 -12.30 -3.93 19.39
CA LEU A 143 -11.76 -2.63 19.78
C LEU A 143 -10.28 -2.51 19.43
N ALA A 144 -9.89 -1.34 18.92
CA ALA A 144 -8.51 -0.90 18.84
C ALA A 144 -8.47 0.63 18.93
N MET A 145 -7.77 1.18 19.92
CA MET A 145 -7.61 2.63 20.09
C MET A 145 -6.15 3.00 20.23
N VAL A 146 -5.72 4.04 19.52
CA VAL A 146 -4.38 4.62 19.65
C VAL A 146 -4.47 5.91 20.45
N ILE A 147 -3.69 5.98 21.51
CA ILE A 147 -3.47 7.19 22.31
C ILE A 147 -2.07 7.67 21.99
N GLU A 148 -1.95 8.86 21.40
CA GLU A 148 -0.66 9.38 20.97
C GLU A 148 -0.34 10.76 21.55
N ARG A 149 0.96 11.00 21.74
CA ARG A 149 1.55 12.29 22.08
C ARG A 149 3.02 12.31 21.68
N HIS A 150 3.51 13.42 21.14
CA HIS A 150 4.93 13.60 20.74
C HIS A 150 5.46 12.49 19.80
N GLY A 151 4.63 12.01 18.87
CA GLY A 151 5.01 10.92 17.97
C GLY A 151 5.15 9.54 18.65
N LYS A 152 4.78 9.42 19.93
CA LYS A 152 4.72 8.16 20.66
C LYS A 152 3.27 7.72 20.78
N ALA A 153 3.04 6.42 20.75
CA ALA A 153 1.71 5.83 20.81
C ALA A 153 1.62 4.76 21.92
N LEU A 154 0.46 4.70 22.56
CA LEU A 154 -0.03 3.57 23.34
C LEU A 154 -1.22 2.97 22.60
N LEU A 155 -1.26 1.66 22.50
CA LEU A 155 -2.35 0.93 21.86
C LEU A 155 -3.23 0.29 22.93
N TYR A 156 -4.54 0.50 22.85
CA TYR A 156 -5.53 -0.14 23.70
C TYR A 156 -6.37 -1.10 22.85
N ASP A 157 -6.25 -2.40 23.13
CA ASP A 157 -6.75 -3.51 22.31
C ASP A 157 -6.23 -3.53 20.87
N THR A 158 -6.38 -4.68 20.21
CA THR A 158 -5.76 -5.02 18.93
C THR A 158 -6.75 -5.58 17.91
N GLY A 159 -8.04 -5.52 18.19
CA GLY A 159 -9.11 -6.00 17.31
C GLY A 159 -9.11 -7.53 17.09
N PRO A 160 -9.96 -8.01 16.17
CA PRO A 160 -10.11 -9.44 15.86
C PRO A 160 -8.98 -10.05 15.03
N ALA A 161 -8.94 -11.39 15.05
CA ALA A 161 -8.19 -12.21 14.11
C ALA A 161 -9.11 -13.25 13.44
N TRP A 162 -8.75 -13.66 12.23
CA TRP A 162 -9.46 -14.65 11.41
C TRP A 162 -8.46 -15.57 10.68
N PRO A 163 -8.90 -16.65 10.01
CA PRO A 163 -7.98 -17.71 9.54
C PRO A 163 -6.86 -17.26 8.58
N GLN A 164 -6.99 -16.09 7.96
CA GLN A 164 -6.09 -15.60 6.91
C GLN A 164 -5.49 -14.23 7.25
N GLY A 165 -5.70 -13.71 8.46
CA GLY A 165 -5.18 -12.40 8.84
C GLY A 165 -5.70 -11.90 10.18
N ASP A 166 -5.24 -10.72 10.55
CA ASP A 166 -5.61 -10.05 11.79
C ASP A 166 -5.68 -8.53 11.60
N SER A 167 -6.38 -7.85 12.52
CA SER A 167 -6.51 -6.39 12.52
C SER A 167 -5.16 -5.67 12.72
N GLY A 168 -4.19 -6.34 13.34
CA GLY A 168 -2.81 -5.86 13.48
C GLY A 168 -2.16 -5.59 12.12
N GLN A 169 -2.09 -6.60 11.26
CA GLN A 169 -1.49 -6.51 9.91
C GLN A 169 -2.28 -5.60 8.98
N GLN A 170 -3.61 -5.64 9.03
CA GLN A 170 -4.44 -4.96 8.04
C GLN A 170 -4.73 -3.51 8.36
N VAL A 171 -4.84 -3.15 9.65
CA VAL A 171 -5.29 -1.82 10.07
C VAL A 171 -4.26 -1.14 10.95
N ILE A 172 -3.85 -1.77 12.06
CA ILE A 172 -3.08 -1.12 13.11
C ILE A 172 -1.65 -0.79 12.66
N ILE A 173 -0.91 -1.78 12.14
CA ILE A 173 0.48 -1.59 11.71
C ILE A 173 0.56 -0.56 10.57
N PRO A 174 -0.24 -0.66 9.48
CA PRO A 174 -0.20 0.33 8.40
C PRO A 174 -0.53 1.74 8.91
N TRP A 175 -1.52 1.86 9.79
CA TRP A 175 -1.94 3.16 10.35
C TRP A 175 -0.84 3.78 11.23
N LEU A 176 -0.26 3.03 12.17
CA LEU A 176 0.83 3.52 13.02
C LEU A 176 2.05 3.96 12.19
N ARG A 177 2.40 3.20 11.15
CA ARG A 177 3.48 3.55 10.22
C ARG A 177 3.15 4.80 9.42
N TRP A 178 1.93 4.89 8.90
CA TRP A 178 1.47 6.06 8.13
C TRP A 178 1.58 7.36 8.90
N HIS A 179 1.19 7.32 10.18
CA HIS A 179 1.26 8.45 11.10
C HIS A 179 2.65 8.66 11.72
N HIS A 180 3.64 7.85 11.33
CA HIS A 180 5.02 7.90 11.84
C HIS A 180 5.10 7.83 13.38
N LEU A 181 4.29 6.94 13.98
CA LEU A 181 4.21 6.79 15.43
C LEU A 181 5.11 5.67 15.94
N GLN A 182 5.79 5.92 17.05
CA GLN A 182 6.55 4.91 17.78
C GLN A 182 5.69 4.31 18.89
N LEU A 183 5.27 3.06 18.71
CA LEU A 183 4.54 2.32 19.73
C LEU A 183 5.41 2.07 20.97
N GLN A 184 4.93 2.49 22.14
CA GLN A 184 5.62 2.35 23.43
C GLN A 184 5.04 1.18 24.25
N GLY A 185 3.75 0.89 24.08
CA GLY A 185 3.10 -0.15 24.84
C GLY A 185 1.70 -0.48 24.34
N ILE A 186 1.22 -1.65 24.77
CA ILE A 186 -0.07 -2.22 24.44
C ILE A 186 -0.79 -2.56 25.75
N MET A 187 -2.03 -2.11 25.88
CA MET A 187 -2.92 -2.44 26.97
C MET A 187 -4.07 -3.28 26.42
N LEU A 188 -4.30 -4.46 27.00
CA LEU A 188 -5.45 -5.29 26.65
C LEU A 188 -6.53 -5.18 27.71
N SER A 189 -7.76 -4.98 27.28
CA SER A 189 -8.93 -4.95 28.16
C SER A 189 -9.24 -6.33 28.72
N HIS A 190 -9.16 -7.37 27.88
CA HIS A 190 -9.32 -8.78 28.21
C HIS A 190 -8.82 -9.68 27.07
N GLU A 191 -8.78 -11.00 27.30
CA GLU A 191 -8.14 -11.94 26.38
C GLU A 191 -9.04 -12.51 25.27
N HIS A 192 -10.23 -11.95 25.02
CA HIS A 192 -11.05 -12.43 23.92
C HIS A 192 -10.45 -12.07 22.55
N LEU A 193 -10.72 -12.93 21.56
CA LEU A 193 -10.09 -12.87 20.24
C LEU A 193 -10.38 -11.57 19.49
N ASP A 194 -11.53 -10.94 19.73
CA ASP A 194 -11.95 -9.64 19.20
C ASP A 194 -11.22 -8.43 19.83
N HIS A 195 -10.42 -8.67 20.86
CA HIS A 195 -9.56 -7.67 21.53
C HIS A 195 -8.07 -7.99 21.41
N ARG A 196 -7.66 -9.25 21.46
CA ARG A 196 -6.24 -9.66 21.39
C ARG A 196 -5.79 -10.14 20.00
N GLY A 197 -6.67 -10.19 19.02
CA GLY A 197 -6.43 -10.87 17.75
C GLY A 197 -5.23 -10.33 16.96
N GLY A 198 -5.02 -9.02 16.96
CA GLY A 198 -3.87 -8.40 16.28
C GLY A 198 -2.57 -8.36 17.09
N LEU A 199 -2.56 -8.86 18.34
CA LEU A 199 -1.45 -8.66 19.28
C LEU A 199 -0.12 -9.19 18.76
N ASP A 200 -0.09 -10.45 18.32
CA ASP A 200 1.16 -11.11 17.91
C ASP A 200 1.79 -10.41 16.71
N SER A 201 0.97 -10.02 15.75
CA SER A 201 1.38 -9.23 14.58
C SER A 201 1.96 -7.87 14.98
N VAL A 202 1.29 -7.15 15.89
CA VAL A 202 1.77 -5.85 16.37
C VAL A 202 3.09 -5.99 17.14
N LEU A 203 3.23 -7.00 18.00
CA LEU A 203 4.47 -7.27 18.74
C LEU A 203 5.61 -7.69 17.81
N GLN A 204 5.32 -8.44 16.74
CA GLN A 204 6.32 -8.76 15.71
C GLN A 204 6.84 -7.49 15.01
N ALA A 205 5.96 -6.50 14.77
CA ALA A 205 6.33 -5.22 14.19
C ALA A 205 7.04 -4.27 15.17
N TRP A 206 6.70 -4.32 16.46
CA TRP A 206 7.35 -3.55 17.54
C TRP A 206 7.73 -4.44 18.74
N PRO A 207 8.82 -5.22 18.64
CA PRO A 207 9.21 -6.18 19.69
C PRO A 207 9.57 -5.54 21.04
N GLN A 208 9.88 -4.24 21.02
CA GLN A 208 10.28 -3.45 22.19
C GLN A 208 9.06 -2.90 22.96
N ALA A 209 7.85 -2.99 22.41
CA ALA A 209 6.65 -2.48 23.05
C ALA A 209 6.23 -3.41 24.21
N GLY A 210 6.07 -2.86 25.40
CA GLY A 210 5.58 -3.63 26.54
C GLY A 210 4.09 -3.98 26.38
N CYS A 211 3.68 -5.18 26.78
CA CYS A 211 2.28 -5.57 26.84
C CYS A 211 1.83 -5.71 28.30
N ALA A 212 0.76 -5.02 28.68
CA ALA A 212 0.08 -5.19 29.95
C ALA A 212 -1.35 -5.69 29.69
N ALA A 213 -1.69 -6.84 30.24
CA ALA A 213 -3.05 -7.37 30.26
C ALA A 213 -3.65 -7.15 31.65
N ARG A 214 -4.96 -6.87 31.70
CA ARG A 214 -5.71 -6.72 32.95
C ARG A 214 -6.39 -8.00 33.39
#